data_AF-A0A419JC68-F1
#
_entry.id   AF-A0A419JC68-F1
#
_cell.length_a   1.000
_cell.length_b   1.000
_cell.length_c   1.000
_cell.angle_alpha   90.00
_cell.angle_beta   90.00
_cell.angle_gamma   90.00
#
_symmetry.space_group_name_H-M   'P 1'
#
loop_
_entity.id
_entity.type
_entity.pdbx_description
1 polymer ?
#
loop_
_entity_poly.entity_id
_entity_poly.type
_entity_poly.pdbx_seq_one_letter_code
_entity_poly.pdbx_strand_id
1 'polypeptide(L)' 'MGRICVDIPDELEKKLRFKVIERFGGKKGDLSRAVEEAVKKWVAK' A
#
# COMPACT_ATOMS: atom_id res chain seq x y z
N MET A 1 -10.45 2.45 13.85
CA MET A 1 -9.85 2.01 12.56
C MET A 1 -10.29 0.58 12.33
N GLY A 2 -11.00 0.30 11.24
CA GLY A 2 -11.18 -1.09 10.80
C GLY A 2 -9.81 -1.66 10.43
N ARG A 3 -9.44 -2.81 11.01
CA ARG A 3 -8.17 -3.48 10.69
C ARG A 3 -8.49 -4.66 9.78
N ILE A 4 -7.97 -4.61 8.56
CA ILE A 4 -8.08 -5.68 7.59
C ILE A 4 -6.78 -6.47 7.65
N CYS A 5 -6.84 -7.71 8.14
CA CYS A 5 -5.73 -8.66 8.04
C CYS A 5 -6.00 -9.55 6.83
N VAL A 6 -5.30 -9.28 5.74
CA VAL A 6 -5.31 -10.10 4.53
C VAL A 6 -3.88 -10.51 4.23
N ASP A 7 -3.72 -11.76 3.82
CA ASP A 7 -2.47 -12.26 3.29
C ASP A 7 -2.41 -11.88 1.80
N ILE A 8 -1.34 -11.21 1.39
CA ILE A 8 -1.10 -10.83 0.00
C ILE A 8 0.17 -11.53 -0.48
N PRO A 9 0.19 -12.00 -1.73
CA PRO A 9 1.36 -12.69 -2.24
C PRO A 9 2.58 -11.75 -2.29
N ASP A 10 3.75 -12.32 -2.01
CA ASP A 10 5.05 -11.62 -1.91
C ASP A 10 5.34 -10.69 -3.09
N GLU A 11 4.94 -11.09 -4.30
CA GLU A 11 5.13 -10.29 -5.50
C GLU A 11 4.36 -8.97 -5.48
N LEU A 12 3.14 -8.99 -4.92
CA LEU A 12 2.29 -7.82 -4.77
C LEU A 12 2.84 -6.89 -3.68
N GLU A 13 3.29 -7.45 -2.55
CA GLU A 13 3.94 -6.67 -1.49
C GLU A 13 5.20 -5.97 -2.02
N LYS A 14 6.06 -6.70 -2.74
CA LYS A 14 7.27 -6.13 -3.33
C LYS A 14 6.94 -5.00 -4.29
N LYS A 15 6.02 -5.21 -5.23
CA LYS A 15 5.60 -4.16 -6.18
C LYS A 15 5.04 -2.92 -5.45
N LEU A 16 4.27 -3.13 -4.38
CA LEU A 16 3.75 -2.04 -3.56
C LEU A 16 4.89 -1.28 -2.88
N ARG A 17 5.83 -2.00 -2.25
CA ARG A 17 6.99 -1.39 -1.57
C ARG A 17 7.89 -0.62 -2.54
N PHE A 18 8.15 -1.15 -3.73
CA PHE A 18 8.91 -0.43 -4.77
C PHE A 18 8.20 0.87 -5.18
N LYS A 19 6.90 0.80 -5.53
CA LYS A 19 6.13 2.01 -5.88
C LYS A 19 6.06 3.02 -4.74
N VAL A 20 6.00 2.56 -3.49
CA VAL A 20 6.02 3.41 -2.31
C VAL A 20 7.36 4.12 -2.17
N ILE A 21 8.46 3.39 -2.33
CA ILE A 21 9.81 3.98 -2.26
C ILE A 21 10.01 4.98 -3.40
N GLU A 22 9.60 4.65 -4.63
CA GLU A 22 9.69 5.56 -5.78
C GLU A 22 8.86 6.83 -5.59
N ARG A 23 7.64 6.72 -5.04
CA ARG A 23 6.70 7.83 -4.97
C ARG A 23 6.84 8.68 -3.71
N PHE A 24 7.21 8.07 -2.60
CA PHE A 24 7.24 8.73 -1.29
C PHE A 24 8.65 8.79 -0.66
N GLY A 25 9.65 8.15 -1.26
CA GLY A 25 11.04 8.19 -0.78
C GLY A 25 11.34 7.26 0.39
N GLY A 26 10.42 6.36 0.73
CA GLY A 26 10.66 5.30 1.72
C GLY A 26 10.70 5.76 3.18
N LYS A 27 9.88 6.75 3.58
CA LYS A 27 9.77 7.12 4.99
C LYS A 27 8.82 6.19 5.75
N LYS A 28 9.02 6.15 7.07
CA LYS A 28 8.21 5.35 8.00
C LYS A 28 6.78 5.88 8.01
N GLY A 29 5.85 5.16 7.38
CA GLY A 29 4.43 5.52 7.28
C GLY A 29 3.87 5.57 5.84
N ASP A 30 4.74 5.61 4.83
CA ASP A 30 4.29 5.70 3.43
C ASP A 30 3.65 4.40 2.93
N LEU A 31 4.03 3.25 3.49
CA LEU A 31 3.42 1.96 3.14
C LEU A 31 1.92 1.97 3.50
N SER A 32 1.57 2.40 4.71
CA SER A 32 0.18 2.51 5.15
C SER A 32 -0.61 3.52 4.32
N ARG A 33 -0.01 4.67 3.98
CA ARG A 33 -0.62 5.66 3.08
C ARG A 33 -0.87 5.10 1.68
N ALA A 34 0.07 4.35 1.13
CA ALA A 34 -0.10 3.79 -0.20
C ALA A 34 -1.12 2.65 -0.26
N VAL A 35 -1.22 1.83 0.80
CA VAL A 35 -2.32 0.86 0.93
C VAL A 35 -3.65 1.60 1.00
N GLU A 36 -3.74 2.67 1.79
CA GLU A 36 -4.97 3.46 1.89
C GLU A 36 -5.36 4.10 0.55
N GLU A 37 -4.40 4.70 -0.16
CA GLU A 37 -4.62 5.26 -1.51
C GLU A 37 -5.05 4.19 -2.53
N ALA A 38 -4.45 2.99 -2.46
CA ALA A 38 -4.82 1.87 -3.33
C ALA A 38 -6.26 1.42 -3.07
N VAL A 39 -6.65 1.30 -1.78
CA VAL A 39 -8.01 0.95 -1.39
C VAL A 39 -9.00 2.05 -1.77
N LYS A 40 -8.68 3.33 -1.53
CA LYS A 40 -9.50 4.47 -1.98
C LYS A 40 -9.73 4.43 -3.49
N LYS A 41 -8.68 4.21 -4.28
CA LYS A 41 -8.78 4.11 -5.73
C LYS A 41 -9.57 2.88 -6.20
N TRP A 42 -9.55 1.79 -5.43
CA TRP A 42 -10.33 0.59 -5.71
C TRP A 42 -11.82 0.78 -5.39
N VAL A 43 -12.14 1.40 -4.25
CA VAL A 43 -13.53 1.65 -3.80
C VAL A 43 -14.21 2.78 -4.58
N ALA A 44 -13.45 3.77 -5.05
CA ALA A 44 -13.97 4.87 -5.85
C ALA A 44 -14.29 4.47 -7.32
N LYS A 45 -14.16 3.19 -7.66
CA LYS A 45 -14.41 2.63 -8.99
C LYS A 45 -15.57 1.66 -8.93
#